data_AF-A0A1T5G0P8-F1
#
_entry.id   AF-A0A1T5G0P8-F1
#
_cell.length_a   1.000
_cell.length_b   1.000
_cell.length_c   1.000
_cell.angle_alpha   90.00
_cell.angle_beta   90.00
_cell.angle_gamma   90.00
#
_symmetry.space_group_name_H-M   'P 1'
#
loop_
_entity.id
_entity.type
_entity.pdbx_description
1 polymer ?
#
loop_
_entity_poly.entity_id
_entity_poly.type
_entity_poly.pdbx_seq_one_letter_code
_entity_poly.pdbx_strand_id
1 'polypeptide(L)'
;MRSWLIAICCCFLLAPKQIFAQDLEADKLKFKEARMLLYDEPEKAISISKSLLKTEKTPDQIANIYMLISNAYVAKRDIDSSLYYIMRTSDLLTTNVKTVTKIRILNTIGVQYQQMDLFDKALENLEKSEALCRTLPAKDYDRNFNLNFIDAVRGMIYRSQSNPEMAINKFVPAISFFKNLATEPKNDANISVFSYNLAYCFLELKNYNQAKNYFDEAIFYGKRSGTKSLEAFAYKGMADNYYTQHDYKKSLEILAAAEILAKDVSDLSLKEGIYEITRDNYLALNDWTKYQSYNELLRLTRQKKQDSELKSLNRLMNLQNQDFQKKLSKSEKQFSIYQIIIWSIVILALLIMLKRILDFRKRNKTLTQKLGSQLTD
;
A
#
# COMPACT_ATOMS: atom_id res chain seq x y z
N MET A 1 47.99 -35.85 -5.52
CA MET A 1 46.80 -35.62 -4.69
C MET A 1 46.49 -34.14 -4.36
N ARG A 2 47.04 -33.14 -5.09
CA ARG A 2 46.69 -31.71 -4.87
C ARG A 2 45.72 -31.12 -5.91
N SER A 3 45.47 -31.82 -7.02
CA SER A 3 44.64 -31.32 -8.13
C SER A 3 43.14 -31.62 -8.00
N TRP A 4 42.75 -32.66 -7.23
CA TRP A 4 41.34 -33.05 -7.06
C TRP A 4 40.62 -32.28 -5.94
N LEU A 5 41.34 -31.75 -4.96
CA LEU A 5 40.77 -30.93 -3.87
C LEU A 5 40.33 -29.53 -4.33
N ILE A 6 40.93 -29.00 -5.41
CA ILE A 6 40.59 -27.68 -5.96
C ILE A 6 39.30 -27.77 -6.81
N ALA A 7 39.06 -28.88 -7.50
CA ALA A 7 37.83 -29.08 -8.30
C ALA A 7 36.57 -29.25 -7.43
N ILE A 8 36.68 -29.89 -6.26
CA ILE A 8 35.54 -30.10 -5.34
C ILE A 8 35.15 -28.80 -4.62
N CYS A 9 36.08 -27.88 -4.38
CA CYS A 9 35.77 -26.55 -3.83
C CYS A 9 35.08 -25.62 -4.84
N CYS A 10 35.31 -25.78 -6.15
CA CYS A 10 34.67 -24.95 -7.17
C CYS A 10 33.21 -25.34 -7.44
N CYS A 11 32.83 -26.62 -7.30
CA CYS A 11 31.45 -27.06 -7.52
C CYS A 11 30.48 -26.63 -6.41
N PHE A 12 30.95 -26.48 -5.16
CA PHE A 12 30.11 -26.03 -4.04
C PHE A 12 29.92 -24.50 -3.97
N LEU A 13 30.72 -23.72 -4.69
CA LEU A 13 30.57 -22.25 -4.75
C LEU A 13 29.58 -21.78 -5.85
N LEU A 14 29.26 -22.64 -6.82
CA LEU A 14 28.33 -22.32 -7.92
C LEU A 14 26.88 -22.73 -7.64
N ALA A 15 26.67 -23.81 -6.88
CA ALA A 15 25.32 -24.28 -6.51
C ALA A 15 24.47 -23.26 -5.71
N PRO A 16 24.98 -22.55 -4.67
CA PRO A 16 24.15 -21.63 -3.89
C PRO A 16 23.74 -20.38 -4.70
N LYS A 17 24.56 -19.95 -5.66
CA LYS A 17 24.21 -18.82 -6.54
C LYS A 17 23.06 -19.17 -7.50
N GLN A 18 23.03 -20.40 -8.00
CA GLN A 18 22.00 -20.83 -8.94
C GLN A 18 20.64 -21.02 -8.25
N ILE A 19 20.64 -21.58 -7.02
CA ILE A 19 19.44 -21.69 -6.18
C ILE A 19 18.91 -20.31 -5.79
N PHE A 20 19.78 -19.39 -5.34
CA PHE A 20 19.38 -18.03 -4.96
C PHE A 20 18.85 -17.20 -6.15
N ALA A 21 19.43 -17.38 -7.35
CA ALA A 21 18.93 -16.73 -8.57
C ALA A 21 17.56 -17.27 -8.99
N GLN A 22 17.32 -18.57 -8.82
CA GLN A 22 16.05 -19.21 -9.13
C GLN A 22 14.93 -18.74 -8.19
N ASP A 23 15.24 -18.59 -6.89
CA ASP A 23 14.31 -18.03 -5.89
C ASP A 23 13.99 -16.55 -6.18
N LEU A 24 14.98 -15.75 -6.61
CA LEU A 24 14.77 -14.34 -6.96
C LEU A 24 13.86 -14.18 -8.19
N GLU A 25 14.02 -14.99 -9.23
CA GLU A 25 13.14 -14.98 -10.40
C GLU A 25 11.73 -15.46 -10.08
N ALA A 26 11.60 -16.49 -9.22
CA ALA A 26 10.30 -16.95 -8.74
C ALA A 26 9.55 -15.85 -7.95
N ASP A 27 10.26 -15.13 -7.08
CA ASP A 27 9.68 -14.00 -6.32
C ASP A 27 9.25 -12.85 -7.23
N LYS A 28 10.03 -12.54 -8.29
CA LYS A 28 9.65 -11.54 -9.30
C LYS A 28 8.38 -11.94 -10.04
N LEU A 29 8.25 -13.21 -10.43
CA LEU A 29 7.07 -13.72 -11.14
C LEU A 29 5.83 -13.64 -10.26
N LYS A 30 5.92 -14.09 -9.00
CA LYS A 30 4.84 -13.97 -8.02
C LYS A 30 4.44 -12.52 -7.74
N PHE A 31 5.42 -11.61 -7.66
CA PHE A 31 5.13 -10.18 -7.50
C PHE A 31 4.39 -9.62 -8.72
N LYS A 32 4.77 -10.03 -9.94
CA LYS A 32 4.07 -9.67 -11.17
C LYS A 32 2.65 -10.22 -11.19
N GLU A 33 2.47 -11.48 -10.82
CA GLU A 33 1.15 -12.12 -10.69
C GLU A 33 0.25 -11.37 -9.71
N ALA A 34 0.75 -11.09 -8.49
CA ALA A 34 0.01 -10.33 -7.49
C ALA A 34 -0.40 -8.94 -8.00
N ARG A 35 0.45 -8.30 -8.81
CA ARG A 35 0.15 -7.01 -9.44
C ARG A 35 -0.94 -7.10 -10.51
N MET A 36 -0.98 -8.18 -11.29
CA MET A 36 -2.04 -8.40 -12.28
C MET A 36 -3.39 -8.65 -11.61
N LEU A 37 -3.40 -9.34 -10.47
CA LEU A 37 -4.59 -9.63 -9.69
C LEU A 37 -5.09 -8.45 -8.84
N LEU A 38 -4.37 -7.33 -8.83
CA LEU A 38 -4.56 -6.22 -7.89
C LEU A 38 -6.01 -5.70 -7.82
N TYR A 39 -6.66 -5.54 -8.97
CA TYR A 39 -7.99 -4.93 -9.07
C TYR A 39 -9.11 -5.96 -9.17
N ASP A 40 -8.86 -7.11 -9.78
CA ASP A 40 -9.89 -8.12 -10.02
C ASP A 40 -10.01 -9.10 -8.84
N GLU A 41 -8.89 -9.51 -8.24
CA GLU A 41 -8.81 -10.47 -7.13
C GLU A 41 -7.87 -9.99 -6.00
N PRO A 42 -8.16 -8.85 -5.36
CA PRO A 42 -7.26 -8.21 -4.40
C PRO A 42 -6.90 -9.10 -3.20
N GLU A 43 -7.77 -10.00 -2.74
CA GLU A 43 -7.47 -10.97 -1.68
C GLU A 43 -6.34 -11.92 -2.06
N LYS A 44 -6.34 -12.43 -3.31
CA LYS A 44 -5.27 -13.27 -3.82
C LYS A 44 -3.98 -12.48 -3.93
N ALA A 45 -4.04 -11.25 -4.46
CA ALA A 45 -2.89 -10.35 -4.52
C ALA A 45 -2.27 -10.11 -3.13
N ILE A 46 -3.10 -9.86 -2.11
CA ILE A 46 -2.67 -9.70 -0.71
C ILE A 46 -2.04 -10.99 -0.18
N SER A 47 -2.64 -12.15 -0.46
CA SER A 47 -2.13 -13.46 -0.01
C SER A 47 -0.76 -13.77 -0.60
N ILE A 48 -0.60 -13.63 -1.92
CA ILE A 48 0.68 -13.83 -2.61
C ILE A 48 1.71 -12.85 -2.05
N SER A 49 1.36 -11.57 -1.92
CA SER A 49 2.26 -10.54 -1.37
C SER A 49 2.70 -10.84 0.06
N LYS A 50 1.80 -11.32 0.92
CA LYS A 50 2.14 -11.76 2.29
C LYS A 50 3.05 -12.99 2.29
N SER A 51 2.90 -13.89 1.33
CA SER A 51 3.78 -15.05 1.20
C SER A 51 5.22 -14.62 0.83
N LEU A 52 5.37 -13.58 -0.01
CA LEU A 52 6.67 -13.03 -0.39
C LEU A 52 7.43 -12.40 0.79
N LEU A 53 6.71 -11.95 1.83
CA LEU A 53 7.32 -11.38 3.05
C LEU A 53 7.85 -12.44 4.02
N LYS A 54 7.62 -13.74 3.77
CA LYS A 54 8.09 -14.82 4.66
C LYS A 54 9.56 -15.16 4.45
N THR A 55 10.11 -14.81 3.29
CA THR A 55 11.53 -15.01 2.95
C THR A 55 12.30 -13.70 3.13
N GLU A 56 13.63 -13.78 3.22
CA GLU A 56 14.46 -12.58 3.40
C GLU A 56 14.33 -11.63 2.19
N LYS A 57 14.25 -10.32 2.47
CA LYS A 57 13.99 -9.29 1.47
C LYS A 57 14.80 -8.04 1.77
N THR A 58 15.21 -7.34 0.71
CA THR A 58 15.83 -6.01 0.86
C THR A 58 14.78 -4.99 1.30
N PRO A 59 15.18 -3.87 1.93
CA PRO A 59 14.27 -2.77 2.26
C PRO A 59 13.44 -2.28 1.06
N ASP A 60 14.05 -2.23 -0.14
CA ASP A 60 13.34 -1.87 -1.37
C ASP A 60 12.26 -2.91 -1.75
N GLN A 61 12.56 -4.19 -1.64
CA GLN A 61 11.58 -5.26 -1.92
C GLN A 61 10.43 -5.22 -0.91
N ILE A 62 10.72 -5.03 0.37
CA ILE A 62 9.70 -4.88 1.42
C ILE A 62 8.79 -3.70 1.11
N ALA A 63 9.36 -2.54 0.78
CA ALA A 63 8.58 -1.36 0.40
C ALA A 63 7.64 -1.65 -0.78
N ASN A 64 8.16 -2.28 -1.83
CA ASN A 64 7.36 -2.65 -3.00
C ASN A 64 6.20 -3.60 -2.66
N ILE A 65 6.44 -4.58 -1.81
CA ILE A 65 5.43 -5.54 -1.39
C ILE A 65 4.37 -4.87 -0.50
N TYR A 66 4.78 -4.03 0.46
CA TYR A 66 3.82 -3.29 1.29
C TYR A 66 2.96 -2.31 0.48
N MET A 67 3.54 -1.56 -0.46
CA MET A 67 2.76 -0.71 -1.37
C MET A 67 1.77 -1.53 -2.21
N LEU A 68 2.16 -2.72 -2.69
CA LEU A 68 1.26 -3.60 -3.44
C LEU A 68 0.09 -4.09 -2.57
N ILE A 69 0.36 -4.49 -1.33
CA ILE A 69 -0.67 -4.89 -0.37
C ILE A 69 -1.60 -3.72 -0.06
N SER A 70 -1.05 -2.53 0.19
CA SER A 70 -1.82 -1.30 0.41
C SER A 70 -2.74 -1.02 -0.77
N ASN A 71 -2.23 -1.04 -1.99
CA ASN A 71 -3.03 -0.85 -3.21
C ASN A 71 -4.13 -1.92 -3.39
N ALA A 72 -3.89 -3.16 -2.99
CA ALA A 72 -4.92 -4.20 -3.03
C ALA A 72 -6.02 -3.95 -1.99
N TYR A 73 -5.67 -3.46 -0.79
CA TYR A 73 -6.66 -3.02 0.19
C TYR A 73 -7.45 -1.79 -0.29
N VAL A 74 -6.80 -0.85 -1.00
CA VAL A 74 -7.48 0.25 -1.71
C VAL A 74 -8.49 -0.26 -2.72
N ALA A 75 -8.12 -1.25 -3.55
CA ALA A 75 -9.03 -1.84 -4.53
C ALA A 75 -10.24 -2.50 -3.85
N LYS A 76 -10.08 -2.99 -2.61
CA LYS A 76 -11.16 -3.47 -1.75
C LYS A 76 -11.93 -2.37 -1.02
N ARG A 77 -11.49 -1.12 -1.09
CA ARG A 77 -11.96 0.01 -0.27
C ARG A 77 -11.80 -0.21 1.23
N ASP A 78 -10.84 -1.04 1.62
CA ASP A 78 -10.40 -1.23 2.99
C ASP A 78 -9.32 -0.20 3.31
N ILE A 79 -9.77 1.02 3.61
CA ILE A 79 -8.89 2.19 3.83
C ILE A 79 -7.99 1.98 5.05
N ASP A 80 -8.50 1.37 6.12
CA ASP A 80 -7.78 1.12 7.36
C ASP A 80 -6.58 0.18 7.17
N SER A 81 -6.80 -0.97 6.52
CA SER A 81 -5.71 -1.92 6.26
C SER A 81 -4.73 -1.33 5.25
N SER A 82 -5.21 -0.57 4.25
CA SER A 82 -4.31 0.12 3.35
C SER A 82 -3.41 1.10 4.10
N LEU A 83 -3.99 1.93 4.97
CA LEU A 83 -3.27 2.90 5.79
C LEU A 83 -2.24 2.22 6.70
N TYR A 84 -2.56 1.06 7.26
CA TYR A 84 -1.60 0.29 8.04
C TYR A 84 -0.34 -0.08 7.22
N TYR A 85 -0.53 -0.61 6.00
CA TYR A 85 0.61 -0.97 5.16
C TYR A 85 1.36 0.25 4.63
N ILE A 86 0.67 1.36 4.34
CA ILE A 86 1.34 2.58 3.90
C ILE A 86 2.17 3.21 5.03
N MET A 87 1.68 3.20 6.28
CA MET A 87 2.45 3.68 7.44
C MET A 87 3.74 2.87 7.63
N ARG A 88 3.66 1.53 7.53
CA ARG A 88 4.85 0.66 7.58
C ARG A 88 5.82 0.91 6.43
N THR A 89 5.30 1.29 5.27
CA THR A 89 6.13 1.67 4.12
C THR A 89 6.81 3.02 4.37
N SER A 90 6.11 3.98 5.00
CA SER A 90 6.65 5.30 5.35
C SER A 90 7.83 5.21 6.31
N ASP A 91 7.82 4.28 7.27
CA ASP A 91 8.96 4.03 8.17
C ASP A 91 10.25 3.70 7.41
N LEU A 92 10.16 3.16 6.19
CA LEU A 92 11.32 2.83 5.37
C LEU A 92 11.97 4.07 4.75
N LEU A 93 11.33 5.24 4.72
CA LEU A 93 11.90 6.48 4.17
C LEU A 93 13.17 6.92 4.91
N THR A 94 13.27 6.61 6.21
CA THR A 94 14.43 6.91 7.06
C THR A 94 15.54 5.86 6.96
N THR A 95 15.34 4.81 6.17
CA THR A 95 16.31 3.72 5.99
C THR A 95 17.09 3.88 4.68
N ASN A 96 18.06 2.99 4.44
CA ASN A 96 18.90 2.98 3.23
C ASN A 96 18.17 2.36 2.01
N VAL A 97 16.97 2.84 1.69
CA VAL A 97 16.24 2.51 0.45
C VAL A 97 16.67 3.44 -0.69
N LYS A 98 16.57 2.96 -1.93
CA LYS A 98 16.94 3.75 -3.13
C LYS A 98 16.06 4.98 -3.28
N THR A 99 16.59 6.05 -3.87
CA THR A 99 15.84 7.30 -4.14
C THR A 99 14.55 7.05 -4.93
N VAL A 100 14.60 6.21 -5.97
CA VAL A 100 13.42 5.82 -6.76
C VAL A 100 12.37 5.11 -5.90
N THR A 101 12.79 4.29 -4.94
CA THR A 101 11.87 3.66 -3.99
C THR A 101 11.23 4.73 -3.09
N LYS A 102 12.00 5.69 -2.55
CA LYS A 102 11.45 6.80 -1.75
C LYS A 102 10.39 7.60 -2.50
N ILE A 103 10.66 7.94 -3.77
CA ILE A 103 9.71 8.61 -4.68
C ILE A 103 8.41 7.81 -4.78
N ARG A 104 8.50 6.49 -5.04
CA ARG A 104 7.32 5.62 -5.18
C ARG A 104 6.53 5.49 -3.88
N ILE A 105 7.20 5.45 -2.73
CA ILE A 105 6.55 5.44 -1.41
C ILE A 105 5.74 6.73 -1.22
N LEU A 106 6.37 7.89 -1.45
CA LEU A 106 5.70 9.19 -1.31
C LEU A 106 4.53 9.35 -2.28
N ASN A 107 4.68 8.91 -3.53
CA ASN A 107 3.58 8.87 -4.51
C ASN A 107 2.42 8.00 -4.01
N THR A 108 2.71 6.83 -3.45
CA THR A 108 1.67 5.92 -2.94
C THR A 108 0.97 6.51 -1.71
N ILE A 109 1.71 7.17 -0.81
CA ILE A 109 1.11 7.93 0.31
C ILE A 109 0.21 9.05 -0.22
N GLY A 110 0.67 9.79 -1.23
CA GLY A 110 -0.10 10.86 -1.87
C GLY A 110 -1.42 10.35 -2.45
N VAL A 111 -1.39 9.24 -3.20
CA VAL A 111 -2.60 8.59 -3.72
C VAL A 111 -3.53 8.13 -2.60
N GLN A 112 -2.99 7.55 -1.53
CA GLN A 112 -3.80 7.09 -0.40
C GLN A 112 -4.53 8.25 0.27
N TYR A 113 -3.83 9.37 0.55
CA TYR A 113 -4.46 10.54 1.12
C TYR A 113 -5.45 11.20 0.18
N GLN A 114 -5.19 11.20 -1.13
CA GLN A 114 -6.16 11.68 -2.12
C GLN A 114 -7.46 10.88 -2.06
N GLN A 115 -7.40 9.55 -1.93
CA GLN A 115 -8.58 8.68 -1.82
C GLN A 115 -9.33 8.82 -0.49
N MET A 116 -8.68 9.36 0.53
CA MET A 116 -9.29 9.71 1.82
C MET A 116 -9.80 11.15 1.86
N ASP A 117 -9.75 11.85 0.72
CA ASP A 117 -10.06 13.28 0.59
C ASP A 117 -9.22 14.21 1.49
N LEU A 118 -8.05 13.74 1.92
CA LEU A 118 -7.07 14.50 2.71
C LEU A 118 -6.09 15.23 1.76
N PHE A 119 -6.61 16.16 0.97
CA PHE A 119 -5.90 16.76 -0.15
C PHE A 119 -4.60 17.49 0.22
N ASP A 120 -4.58 18.22 1.33
CA ASP A 120 -3.36 18.94 1.77
C ASP A 120 -2.22 17.96 2.06
N LYS A 121 -2.51 16.86 2.75
CA LYS A 121 -1.52 15.81 3.03
C LYS A 121 -1.10 15.07 1.77
N ALA A 122 -2.02 14.88 0.83
CA ALA A 122 -1.72 14.29 -0.46
C ALA A 122 -0.72 15.18 -1.22
N LEU A 123 -1.01 16.47 -1.36
CA LEU A 123 -0.16 17.45 -2.04
C LEU A 123 1.21 17.58 -1.38
N GLU A 124 1.29 17.64 -0.05
CA GLU A 124 2.56 17.68 0.70
C GLU A 124 3.47 16.49 0.35
N ASN A 125 2.92 15.28 0.26
CA ASN A 125 3.69 14.10 -0.10
C ASN A 125 4.09 14.08 -1.58
N LEU A 126 3.21 14.55 -2.47
CA LEU A 126 3.51 14.70 -3.89
C LEU A 126 4.62 15.74 -4.14
N GLU A 127 4.66 16.84 -3.38
CA GLU A 127 5.71 17.85 -3.43
C GLU A 127 7.07 17.28 -2.98
N LYS A 128 7.10 16.54 -1.87
CA LYS A 128 8.30 15.83 -1.42
C LYS A 128 8.79 14.84 -2.48
N SER A 129 7.86 14.12 -3.11
CA SER A 129 8.17 13.18 -4.19
C SER A 129 8.76 13.88 -5.41
N GLU A 130 8.15 14.97 -5.84
CA GLU A 130 8.61 15.79 -6.97
C GLU A 130 10.01 16.36 -6.71
N ALA A 131 10.28 16.84 -5.49
CA ALA A 131 11.61 17.32 -5.10
C ALA A 131 12.67 16.21 -5.27
N LEU A 132 12.38 14.98 -4.85
CA LEU A 132 13.26 13.83 -5.06
C LEU A 132 13.37 13.44 -6.54
N CYS A 133 12.29 13.51 -7.33
CA CYS A 133 12.39 13.30 -8.78
C CYS A 133 13.40 14.27 -9.41
N ARG A 134 13.42 15.53 -8.96
CA ARG A 134 14.33 16.55 -9.50
C ARG A 134 15.80 16.35 -9.15
N THR A 135 16.13 15.47 -8.20
CA THR A 135 17.53 15.09 -7.94
C THR A 135 18.06 14.04 -8.92
N LEU A 136 17.17 13.34 -9.65
CA LEU A 136 17.54 12.40 -10.69
C LEU A 136 17.94 13.14 -11.99
N PRO A 137 18.76 12.54 -12.87
CA PRO A 137 19.15 13.16 -14.14
C PRO A 137 17.94 13.55 -15.00
N ALA A 138 18.01 14.66 -15.74
CA ALA A 138 16.87 15.17 -16.50
C ALA A 138 16.30 14.17 -17.53
N LYS A 139 17.17 13.35 -18.15
CA LYS A 139 16.81 12.31 -19.12
C LYS A 139 16.48 10.95 -18.48
N ASP A 140 16.46 10.87 -17.15
CA ASP A 140 16.16 9.64 -16.42
C ASP A 140 14.71 9.21 -16.63
N TYR A 141 14.49 7.91 -16.83
CA TYR A 141 13.15 7.35 -17.05
C TYR A 141 12.28 7.48 -15.80
N ASP A 142 12.81 7.09 -14.63
CA ASP A 142 12.06 7.11 -13.37
C ASP A 142 11.69 8.55 -12.99
N ARG A 143 12.58 9.53 -13.25
CA ARG A 143 12.24 10.95 -13.10
C ARG A 143 11.00 11.33 -13.88
N ASN A 144 11.03 11.16 -15.21
CA ASN A 144 9.97 11.65 -16.07
C ASN A 144 8.67 10.86 -15.87
N PHE A 145 8.77 9.56 -15.61
CA PHE A 145 7.63 8.73 -15.23
C PHE A 145 6.93 9.25 -13.98
N ASN A 146 7.68 9.47 -12.91
CA ASN A 146 7.08 9.86 -11.62
C ASN A 146 6.58 11.30 -11.64
N LEU A 147 7.21 12.24 -12.37
CA LEU A 147 6.68 13.60 -12.53
C LEU A 147 5.31 13.63 -13.21
N ASN A 148 5.14 12.89 -14.31
CA ASN A 148 3.84 12.81 -15.00
C ASN A 148 2.80 12.04 -14.17
N PHE A 149 3.23 11.03 -13.41
CA PHE A 149 2.35 10.36 -12.46
C PHE A 149 1.85 11.34 -11.39
N ILE A 150 2.74 12.12 -10.78
CA ILE A 150 2.41 13.15 -9.77
C ILE A 150 1.41 14.17 -10.33
N ASP A 151 1.62 14.66 -11.55
CA ASP A 151 0.68 15.58 -12.18
C ASP A 151 -0.69 14.93 -12.38
N ALA A 152 -0.77 13.67 -12.84
CA ALA A 152 -2.04 12.97 -12.94
C ALA A 152 -2.75 12.81 -11.58
N VAL A 153 -2.02 12.55 -10.49
CA VAL A 153 -2.61 12.49 -9.14
C VAL A 153 -3.11 13.86 -8.69
N ARG A 154 -2.37 14.95 -8.98
CA ARG A 154 -2.86 16.32 -8.76
C ARG A 154 -4.13 16.61 -9.56
N GLY A 155 -4.22 16.09 -10.79
CA GLY A 155 -5.44 16.14 -11.59
C GLY A 155 -6.64 15.50 -10.88
N MET A 156 -6.45 14.34 -10.24
CA MET A 156 -7.50 13.71 -9.44
C MET A 156 -7.91 14.57 -8.24
N ILE A 157 -6.94 15.16 -7.54
CA ILE A 157 -7.21 16.07 -6.41
C ILE A 157 -8.05 17.28 -6.87
N TYR A 158 -7.64 17.95 -7.95
CA TYR A 158 -8.37 19.11 -8.46
C TYR A 158 -9.78 18.75 -8.93
N ARG A 159 -9.96 17.57 -9.55
CA ARG A 159 -11.30 17.08 -9.89
C ARG A 159 -12.16 16.85 -8.64
N SER A 160 -11.62 16.20 -7.61
CA SER A 160 -12.34 16.00 -6.33
C SER A 160 -12.69 17.31 -5.63
N GLN A 161 -11.92 18.38 -5.87
CA GLN A 161 -12.20 19.75 -5.41
C GLN A 161 -13.12 20.55 -6.35
N SER A 162 -13.78 19.88 -7.31
CA SER A 162 -14.65 20.51 -8.31
C SER A 162 -13.97 21.60 -9.14
N ASN A 163 -12.69 21.38 -9.48
CA ASN A 163 -11.90 22.26 -10.33
C ASN A 163 -11.47 21.54 -11.63
N PRO A 164 -12.42 21.25 -12.53
CA PRO A 164 -12.20 20.39 -13.70
C PRO A 164 -11.20 20.99 -14.70
N GLU A 165 -11.12 22.32 -14.82
CA GLU A 165 -10.17 22.97 -15.73
C GLU A 165 -8.71 22.76 -15.29
N MET A 166 -8.43 22.94 -14.00
CA MET A 166 -7.12 22.64 -13.43
C MET A 166 -6.80 21.15 -13.54
N ALA A 167 -7.79 20.27 -13.35
CA ALA A 167 -7.63 18.84 -13.53
C ALA A 167 -7.28 18.47 -14.98
N ILE A 168 -7.97 19.04 -15.97
CA ILE A 168 -7.70 18.84 -17.41
C ILE A 168 -6.26 19.22 -17.75
N ASN A 169 -5.80 20.38 -17.28
CA ASN A 169 -4.43 20.86 -17.49
C ASN A 169 -3.34 19.93 -16.92
N LYS A 170 -3.71 19.08 -15.96
CA LYS A 170 -2.83 18.05 -15.39
C LYS A 170 -2.93 16.71 -16.09
N PHE A 171 -4.15 16.26 -16.39
CA PHE A 171 -4.37 14.94 -17.01
C PHE A 171 -3.87 14.87 -18.45
N VAL A 172 -4.17 15.86 -19.29
CA VAL A 172 -3.85 15.83 -20.73
C VAL A 172 -2.36 15.60 -21.00
N PRO A 173 -1.41 16.38 -20.44
CA PRO A 173 0.02 16.15 -20.68
C PRO A 173 0.49 14.80 -20.10
N ALA A 174 0.00 14.43 -18.92
CA ALA A 174 0.37 13.16 -18.28
C ALA A 174 -0.08 11.95 -19.11
N ILE A 175 -1.32 11.93 -19.59
CA ILE A 175 -1.86 10.87 -20.47
C ILE A 175 -1.04 10.81 -21.76
N SER A 176 -0.76 11.96 -22.40
CA SER A 176 0.06 12.02 -23.61
C SER A 176 1.44 11.38 -23.39
N PHE A 177 2.10 11.70 -22.27
CA PHE A 177 3.37 11.09 -21.89
C PHE A 177 3.25 9.56 -21.74
N PHE A 178 2.27 9.05 -21.00
CA PHE A 178 2.10 7.60 -20.82
C PHE A 178 1.78 6.85 -22.12
N LYS A 179 1.03 7.50 -23.03
CA LYS A 179 0.76 6.96 -24.37
C LYS A 179 2.04 6.88 -25.22
N ASN A 180 2.89 7.91 -25.18
CA ASN A 180 4.14 7.94 -25.93
C ASN A 180 5.20 6.95 -25.39
N LEU A 181 5.11 6.59 -24.11
CA LEU A 181 5.93 5.53 -23.52
C LEU A 181 5.47 4.11 -23.91
N ALA A 182 4.29 3.95 -24.53
CA ALA A 182 3.67 2.64 -24.66
C ALA A 182 4.29 1.81 -25.80
N THR A 183 5.31 1.02 -25.46
CA THR A 183 5.73 -0.15 -26.26
C THR A 183 5.16 -1.47 -25.73
N GLU A 184 4.57 -1.49 -24.52
CA GLU A 184 4.06 -2.68 -23.81
C GLU A 184 2.80 -2.33 -22.97
N PRO A 185 1.92 -3.31 -22.61
CA PRO A 185 0.68 -3.09 -21.84
C PRO A 185 0.86 -2.51 -20.41
N LYS A 186 2.09 -2.27 -19.97
CA LYS A 186 2.45 -1.94 -18.59
C LYS A 186 1.82 -0.63 -18.08
N ASN A 187 1.51 0.31 -18.97
CA ASN A 187 0.93 1.61 -18.61
C ASN A 187 -0.59 1.69 -18.84
N ASP A 188 -1.20 0.66 -19.39
CA ASP A 188 -2.60 0.70 -19.84
C ASP A 188 -3.56 0.94 -18.68
N ALA A 189 -3.30 0.33 -17.52
CA ALA A 189 -4.08 0.56 -16.32
C ALA A 189 -4.05 2.04 -15.89
N ASN A 190 -2.87 2.69 -15.93
CA ASN A 190 -2.74 4.10 -15.58
C ASN A 190 -3.48 4.99 -16.58
N ILE A 191 -3.31 4.73 -17.89
CA ILE A 191 -3.98 5.50 -18.93
C ILE A 191 -5.50 5.34 -18.79
N SER A 192 -6.00 4.13 -18.57
CA SER A 192 -7.43 3.88 -18.34
C SER A 192 -7.97 4.70 -17.17
N VAL A 193 -7.30 4.68 -16.01
CA VAL A 193 -7.71 5.44 -14.82
C VAL A 193 -7.66 6.95 -15.06
N PHE A 194 -6.62 7.46 -15.71
CA PHE A 194 -6.47 8.89 -15.96
C PHE A 194 -7.49 9.40 -17.00
N SER A 195 -7.67 8.67 -18.10
CA SER A 195 -8.67 9.00 -19.13
C SER A 195 -10.09 8.91 -18.57
N TYR A 196 -10.38 7.95 -17.68
CA TYR A 196 -11.64 7.89 -16.94
C TYR A 196 -11.88 9.16 -16.11
N ASN A 197 -10.90 9.60 -15.31
CA ASN A 197 -11.05 10.81 -14.50
C ASN A 197 -11.15 12.07 -15.35
N LEU A 198 -10.38 12.14 -16.45
CA LEU A 198 -10.45 13.25 -17.41
C LEU A 198 -11.83 13.32 -18.08
N ALA A 199 -12.43 12.18 -18.43
CA ALA A 199 -13.78 12.13 -18.97
C ALA A 199 -14.82 12.72 -18.01
N TYR A 200 -14.71 12.44 -16.71
CA TYR A 200 -15.58 13.09 -15.71
C TYR A 200 -15.36 14.61 -15.62
N CYS A 201 -14.13 15.11 -15.79
CA CYS A 201 -13.90 16.56 -15.86
C CYS A 201 -14.69 17.18 -17.02
N PHE A 202 -14.69 16.54 -18.19
CA PHE A 202 -15.50 17.01 -19.33
C PHE A 202 -17.00 16.83 -19.12
N LEU A 203 -17.42 15.78 -18.40
CA LEU A 203 -18.82 15.56 -18.04
C LEU A 203 -19.34 16.66 -17.10
N GLU A 204 -18.55 17.04 -16.08
CA GLU A 204 -18.83 18.15 -15.17
C GLU A 204 -18.97 19.49 -15.92
N LEU A 205 -18.15 19.69 -16.96
CA LEU A 205 -18.23 20.83 -17.88
C LEU A 205 -19.32 20.70 -18.95
N LYS A 206 -20.16 19.66 -18.91
CA LYS A 206 -21.22 19.35 -19.89
C LYS A 206 -20.70 19.21 -21.33
N ASN A 207 -19.42 18.90 -21.51
CA ASN A 207 -18.83 18.59 -22.80
C ASN A 207 -18.93 17.08 -23.06
N TYR A 208 -20.14 16.63 -23.36
CA TYR A 208 -20.48 15.21 -23.48
C TYR A 208 -19.71 14.47 -24.57
N ASN A 209 -19.33 15.17 -25.65
CA ASN A 209 -18.55 14.59 -26.74
C ASN A 209 -17.12 14.27 -26.30
N GLN A 210 -16.46 15.20 -25.61
CA GLN A 210 -15.11 14.94 -25.07
C GLN A 210 -15.16 13.90 -23.94
N ALA A 211 -16.16 13.97 -23.06
CA ALA A 211 -16.37 12.95 -22.04
C ALA A 211 -16.49 11.55 -22.67
N LYS A 212 -17.34 11.40 -23.70
CA LYS A 212 -17.47 10.16 -24.47
C LYS A 212 -16.12 9.69 -25.02
N ASN A 213 -15.36 10.55 -25.71
CA ASN A 213 -14.09 10.18 -26.31
C ASN A 213 -13.08 9.64 -25.27
N TYR A 214 -13.01 10.28 -24.10
CA TYR A 214 -12.11 9.83 -23.04
C TYR A 214 -12.62 8.61 -22.27
N PHE A 215 -13.94 8.40 -22.18
CA PHE A 215 -14.49 7.12 -21.70
C PHE A 215 -14.20 5.98 -22.69
N ASP A 216 -14.33 6.20 -24.00
CA ASP A 216 -13.94 5.22 -25.02
C ASP A 216 -12.44 4.87 -24.92
N GLU A 217 -11.59 5.90 -24.70
CA GLU A 217 -10.17 5.69 -24.44
C GLU A 217 -9.96 4.85 -23.16
N ALA A 218 -10.65 5.18 -22.07
CA ALA A 218 -10.56 4.43 -20.82
C ALA A 218 -10.99 2.96 -20.97
N ILE A 219 -12.04 2.69 -21.76
CA ILE A 219 -12.49 1.33 -22.10
C ILE A 219 -11.40 0.60 -22.90
N PHE A 220 -10.85 1.24 -23.93
CA PHE A 220 -9.80 0.63 -24.77
C PHE A 220 -8.58 0.20 -23.94
N TYR A 221 -8.05 1.09 -23.11
CA TYR A 221 -6.90 0.78 -22.27
C TYR A 221 -7.26 -0.16 -21.12
N GLY A 222 -8.47 -0.08 -20.56
CA GLY A 222 -8.97 -1.02 -19.55
C GLY A 222 -8.95 -2.45 -20.08
N LYS A 223 -9.52 -2.66 -21.27
CA LYS A 223 -9.51 -3.95 -21.97
C LYS A 223 -8.09 -4.42 -22.30
N ARG A 224 -7.23 -3.53 -22.81
CA ARG A 224 -5.84 -3.88 -23.19
C ARG A 224 -4.97 -4.25 -21.99
N SER A 225 -5.26 -3.66 -20.82
CA SER A 225 -4.62 -4.03 -19.55
C SER A 225 -5.03 -5.43 -19.05
N GLY A 226 -6.13 -5.98 -19.57
CA GLY A 226 -6.72 -7.24 -19.11
C GLY A 226 -7.40 -7.15 -17.75
N THR A 227 -7.65 -5.94 -17.23
CA THR A 227 -8.26 -5.72 -15.92
C THR A 227 -9.76 -5.48 -16.05
N LYS A 228 -10.58 -6.47 -15.65
CA LYS A 228 -12.05 -6.40 -15.79
C LYS A 228 -12.64 -5.24 -15.01
N SER A 229 -12.12 -4.96 -13.82
CA SER A 229 -12.60 -3.86 -12.97
C SER A 229 -12.44 -2.49 -13.65
N LEU A 230 -11.29 -2.22 -14.26
CA LEU A 230 -11.04 -0.94 -14.96
C LEU A 230 -11.94 -0.78 -16.19
N GLU A 231 -12.12 -1.85 -16.97
CA GLU A 231 -13.03 -1.86 -18.11
C GLU A 231 -14.48 -1.59 -17.67
N ALA A 232 -14.94 -2.22 -16.60
CA ALA A 232 -16.28 -2.02 -16.05
C ALA A 232 -16.50 -0.60 -15.52
N PHE A 233 -15.53 -0.01 -14.81
CA PHE A 233 -15.60 1.40 -14.40
C PHE A 233 -15.74 2.32 -15.62
N ALA A 234 -14.97 2.07 -16.68
CA ALA A 234 -15.04 2.90 -17.88
C ALA A 234 -16.40 2.79 -18.60
N TYR A 235 -16.99 1.59 -18.69
CA TYR A 235 -18.36 1.43 -19.19
C TYR A 235 -19.39 2.12 -18.28
N LYS A 236 -19.28 2.02 -16.94
CA LYS A 236 -20.14 2.76 -16.00
C LYS A 236 -20.06 4.26 -16.28
N GLY A 237 -18.86 4.81 -16.43
CA GLY A 237 -18.66 6.24 -16.71
C GLY A 237 -19.27 6.66 -18.05
N MET A 238 -19.11 5.84 -19.10
CA MET A 238 -19.79 6.05 -20.38
C MET A 238 -21.31 6.07 -20.23
N ALA A 239 -21.88 5.14 -19.46
CA ALA A 239 -23.32 5.11 -19.20
C ALA A 239 -23.80 6.36 -18.44
N ASP A 240 -22.99 6.88 -17.53
CA ASP A 240 -23.24 8.14 -16.81
C ASP A 240 -23.33 9.34 -17.78
N ASN A 241 -22.43 9.37 -18.78
CA ASN A 241 -22.46 10.38 -19.84
C ASN A 241 -23.77 10.35 -20.66
N TYR A 242 -24.31 9.16 -20.98
CA TYR A 242 -25.61 9.04 -21.66
C TYR A 242 -26.78 9.34 -20.73
N TYR A 243 -26.72 8.91 -19.46
CA TYR A 243 -27.72 9.22 -18.45
C TYR A 243 -27.88 10.73 -18.27
N THR A 244 -26.77 11.46 -18.16
CA THR A 244 -26.75 12.92 -18.02
C THR A 244 -27.33 13.65 -19.24
N GLN A 245 -27.29 13.02 -20.42
CA GLN A 245 -27.93 13.50 -21.64
C GLN A 245 -29.39 13.04 -21.79
N HIS A 246 -29.96 12.38 -20.78
CA HIS A 246 -31.30 11.79 -20.77
C HIS A 246 -31.51 10.65 -21.78
N ASP A 247 -30.43 10.07 -22.33
CA ASP A 247 -30.51 8.86 -23.14
C ASP A 247 -30.45 7.61 -22.24
N TYR A 248 -31.55 7.40 -21.51
CA TYR A 248 -31.63 6.37 -20.49
C TYR A 248 -31.54 4.94 -21.06
N LYS A 249 -32.06 4.75 -22.28
CA LYS A 249 -32.01 3.45 -22.95
C LYS A 249 -30.57 3.10 -23.35
N LYS A 250 -29.81 4.05 -23.89
CA LYS A 250 -28.41 3.81 -24.23
C LYS A 250 -27.55 3.63 -22.99
N SER A 251 -27.82 4.39 -21.92
CA SER A 251 -27.18 4.20 -20.63
C SER A 251 -27.35 2.77 -20.11
N LEU A 252 -28.58 2.23 -20.13
CA LEU A 252 -28.87 0.85 -19.72
C LEU A 252 -28.18 -0.21 -20.60
N GLU A 253 -28.12 0.00 -21.92
CA GLU A 253 -27.41 -0.91 -22.84
C GLU A 253 -25.91 -1.02 -22.45
N ILE A 254 -25.29 0.11 -22.11
CA ILE A 254 -23.88 0.18 -21.74
C ILE A 254 -23.65 -0.39 -20.34
N LEU A 255 -24.56 -0.13 -19.39
CA LEU A 255 -24.51 -0.70 -18.04
C LEU A 255 -24.56 -2.23 -18.05
N ALA A 256 -25.25 -2.84 -19.01
CA ALA A 256 -25.27 -4.30 -19.13
C ALA A 256 -23.85 -4.88 -19.34
N ALA A 257 -23.00 -4.22 -20.12
CA ALA A 257 -21.60 -4.62 -20.29
C ALA A 257 -20.79 -4.45 -18.99
N ALA A 258 -20.98 -3.33 -18.30
CA ALA A 258 -20.34 -3.08 -17.00
C ALA A 258 -20.73 -4.14 -15.95
N GLU A 259 -22.02 -4.50 -15.88
CA GLU A 259 -22.54 -5.48 -14.93
C GLU A 259 -22.00 -6.90 -15.19
N ILE A 260 -21.91 -7.31 -16.47
CA ILE A 260 -21.30 -8.60 -16.86
C ILE A 260 -19.85 -8.68 -16.39
N LEU A 261 -19.06 -7.62 -16.61
CA LEU A 261 -17.66 -7.56 -16.20
C LEU A 261 -17.53 -7.55 -14.66
N ALA A 262 -18.40 -6.81 -13.98
CA ALA A 262 -18.38 -6.67 -12.52
C ALA A 262 -18.84 -7.93 -11.77
N LYS A 263 -19.53 -8.87 -12.44
CA LYS A 263 -20.06 -10.10 -11.82
C LYS A 263 -18.98 -10.88 -11.06
N ASP A 264 -17.80 -11.05 -11.69
CA ASP A 264 -16.68 -11.82 -11.15
C ASP A 264 -15.71 -10.98 -10.30
N VAL A 265 -15.93 -9.67 -10.22
CA VAL A 265 -15.05 -8.74 -9.51
C VAL A 265 -15.56 -8.54 -8.07
N SER A 266 -14.65 -8.52 -7.10
CA SER A 266 -15.00 -8.35 -5.68
C SER A 266 -15.21 -6.89 -5.23
N ASP A 267 -15.11 -5.94 -6.16
CA ASP A 267 -15.25 -4.50 -5.90
C ASP A 267 -16.72 -4.11 -5.67
N LEU A 268 -17.07 -3.88 -4.40
CA LEU A 268 -18.41 -3.47 -4.00
C LEU A 268 -18.74 -2.03 -4.41
N SER A 269 -17.75 -1.15 -4.57
CA SER A 269 -18.00 0.24 -4.98
C SER A 269 -18.28 0.35 -6.48
N LEU A 270 -17.62 -0.49 -7.29
CA LEU A 270 -17.98 -0.65 -8.69
C LEU A 270 -19.45 -1.11 -8.84
N LYS A 271 -19.82 -2.17 -8.11
CA LYS A 271 -21.19 -2.71 -8.12
C LYS A 271 -22.21 -1.68 -7.63
N GLU A 272 -21.89 -0.97 -6.55
CA GLU A 272 -22.69 0.15 -6.03
C GLU A 272 -22.97 1.18 -7.12
N GLY A 273 -21.91 1.67 -7.80
CA GLY A 273 -22.05 2.69 -8.85
C GLY A 273 -22.81 2.21 -10.09
N ILE A 274 -22.69 0.93 -10.46
CA ILE A 274 -23.48 0.32 -11.55
C ILE A 274 -24.96 0.26 -11.14
N TYR A 275 -25.27 -0.29 -9.96
CA TYR A 275 -26.65 -0.43 -9.50
C TYR A 275 -27.34 0.90 -9.27
N GLU A 276 -26.61 1.92 -8.82
CA GLU A 276 -27.10 3.29 -8.67
C GLU A 276 -27.56 3.88 -10.01
N ILE A 277 -26.70 3.91 -11.02
CA ILE A 277 -27.07 4.45 -12.34
C ILE A 277 -28.18 3.60 -12.99
N THR A 278 -28.14 2.27 -12.84
CA THR A 278 -29.18 1.40 -13.41
C THR A 278 -30.54 1.67 -12.74
N ARG A 279 -30.58 1.80 -11.40
CA ARG A 279 -31.77 2.19 -10.66
C ARG A 279 -32.31 3.53 -11.18
N ASP A 280 -31.44 4.52 -11.34
CA ASP A 280 -31.85 5.88 -11.73
C ASP A 280 -32.39 5.96 -13.16
N ASN A 281 -31.84 5.15 -14.07
CA ASN A 281 -32.39 4.97 -15.41
C ASN A 281 -33.81 4.39 -15.38
N TYR A 282 -34.03 3.32 -14.61
CA TYR A 282 -35.36 2.72 -14.52
C TYR A 282 -36.37 3.64 -13.81
N LEU A 283 -35.92 4.44 -12.85
CA LEU A 283 -36.75 5.51 -12.27
C LEU A 283 -37.17 6.52 -13.35
N ALA A 284 -36.22 7.01 -14.14
CA ALA A 284 -36.49 7.99 -15.19
C ALA A 284 -37.38 7.45 -16.32
N LEU A 285 -37.35 6.14 -16.56
CA LEU A 285 -38.21 5.44 -17.52
C LEU A 285 -39.56 4.99 -16.94
N ASN A 286 -39.84 5.28 -15.66
CA ASN A 286 -41.03 4.83 -14.92
C ASN A 286 -41.21 3.30 -14.85
N ASP A 287 -40.13 2.52 -14.95
CA ASP A 287 -40.15 1.07 -14.71
C ASP A 287 -39.97 0.79 -13.22
N TRP A 288 -41.08 0.85 -12.49
CA TRP A 288 -41.11 0.68 -11.03
C TRP A 288 -40.60 -0.69 -10.58
N THR A 289 -40.87 -1.75 -11.35
CA THR A 289 -40.47 -3.12 -11.00
C THR A 289 -38.95 -3.24 -11.02
N LYS A 290 -38.32 -2.80 -12.12
CA LYS A 290 -36.86 -2.82 -12.25
C LYS A 290 -36.18 -1.84 -11.29
N TYR A 291 -36.76 -0.66 -11.09
CA TYR A 291 -36.30 0.30 -10.10
C TYR A 291 -36.21 -0.34 -8.70
N GLN A 292 -37.28 -0.97 -8.21
CA GLN A 292 -37.30 -1.62 -6.89
C GLN A 292 -36.25 -2.73 -6.80
N SER A 293 -36.06 -3.48 -7.88
CA SER A 293 -35.11 -4.58 -7.95
C SER A 293 -33.67 -4.08 -7.78
N TYR A 294 -33.29 -3.03 -8.53
CA TYR A 294 -31.94 -2.44 -8.44
C TYR A 294 -31.74 -1.61 -7.16
N ASN A 295 -32.80 -1.00 -6.63
CA ASN A 295 -32.73 -0.31 -5.34
C ASN A 295 -32.41 -1.28 -4.19
N GLU A 296 -32.98 -2.48 -4.20
CA GLU A 296 -32.66 -3.51 -3.21
C GLU A 296 -31.23 -4.05 -3.38
N LEU A 297 -30.77 -4.28 -4.62
CA LEU A 297 -29.38 -4.67 -4.90
C LEU A 297 -28.39 -3.61 -4.38
N LEU A 298 -28.69 -2.34 -4.60
CA LEU A 298 -27.89 -1.23 -4.10
C LEU A 298 -27.85 -1.22 -2.57
N ARG A 299 -29.01 -1.36 -1.90
CA ARG A 299 -29.10 -1.39 -0.44
C ARG A 299 -28.26 -2.53 0.15
N LEU A 300 -28.40 -3.75 -0.38
CA LEU A 300 -27.63 -4.91 0.04
C LEU A 300 -26.13 -4.73 -0.19
N THR A 301 -25.75 -4.08 -1.29
CA THR A 301 -24.34 -3.80 -1.62
C THR A 301 -23.73 -2.79 -0.65
N ARG A 302 -24.45 -1.71 -0.32
CA ARG A 302 -24.05 -0.72 0.69
C ARG A 302 -23.90 -1.35 2.07
N GLN A 303 -24.82 -2.21 2.47
CA GLN A 303 -24.73 -2.95 3.73
C GLN A 303 -23.48 -3.85 3.78
N LYS A 304 -23.21 -4.62 2.72
CA LYS A 304 -22.01 -5.47 2.64
C LYS A 304 -20.71 -4.66 2.71
N LYS A 305 -20.69 -3.48 2.10
CA LYS A 305 -19.55 -2.56 2.14
C LYS A 305 -19.30 -2.05 3.56
N GLN A 306 -20.34 -1.58 4.25
CA GLN A 306 -20.26 -1.16 5.65
C GLN A 306 -19.79 -2.29 6.58
N ASP A 307 -20.32 -3.50 6.41
CA ASP A 307 -19.89 -4.68 7.19
C ASP A 307 -18.42 -5.02 6.94
N SER A 308 -17.92 -4.83 5.71
CA SER A 308 -16.52 -5.03 5.36
C SER A 308 -15.62 -3.98 6.02
N GLU A 309 -16.04 -2.71 6.03
CA GLU A 309 -15.33 -1.61 6.70
C GLU A 309 -15.23 -1.82 8.22
N LEU A 310 -16.31 -2.29 8.86
CA LEU A 310 -16.28 -2.63 10.29
C LEU A 310 -15.32 -3.80 10.58
N LYS A 311 -15.26 -4.80 9.70
CA LYS A 311 -14.31 -5.92 9.84
C LYS A 311 -12.86 -5.46 9.65
N SER A 312 -12.59 -4.56 8.72
CA SER A 312 -11.23 -4.01 8.54
C SER A 312 -10.77 -3.22 9.75
N LEU A 313 -11.64 -2.38 10.30
CA LEU A 313 -11.35 -1.61 11.50
C LEU A 313 -11.01 -2.52 12.69
N ASN A 314 -11.83 -3.55 12.92
CA ASN A 314 -11.56 -4.55 13.97
C ASN A 314 -10.22 -5.27 13.78
N ARG A 315 -9.87 -5.62 12.53
CA ARG A 315 -8.58 -6.23 12.21
C ARG A 315 -7.42 -5.28 12.50
N LEU A 316 -7.55 -4.00 12.13
CA LEU A 316 -6.54 -2.99 12.39
C LEU A 316 -6.30 -2.82 13.89
N MET A 317 -7.37 -2.68 14.69
CA MET A 317 -7.27 -2.59 16.15
C MET A 317 -6.52 -3.79 16.73
N ASN A 318 -6.81 -5.00 16.24
CA ASN A 318 -6.09 -6.21 16.66
C ASN A 318 -4.60 -6.19 16.28
N LEU A 319 -4.25 -5.73 15.07
CA LEU A 319 -2.85 -5.61 14.65
C LEU A 319 -2.08 -4.59 15.49
N GLN A 320 -2.69 -3.43 15.75
CA GLN A 320 -2.10 -2.40 16.61
C GLN A 320 -1.93 -2.89 18.04
N ASN A 321 -2.93 -3.59 18.59
CA ASN A 321 -2.84 -4.21 19.90
C ASN A 321 -1.69 -5.23 19.95
N GLN A 322 -1.50 -6.06 18.92
CA GLN A 322 -0.38 -7.00 18.87
C GLN A 322 0.98 -6.30 18.81
N ASP A 323 1.12 -5.24 18.01
CA ASP A 323 2.39 -4.49 17.93
C ASP A 323 2.69 -3.74 19.23
N PHE A 324 1.66 -3.20 19.89
CA PHE A 324 1.77 -2.61 21.21
C PHE A 324 2.22 -3.65 22.25
N GLN A 325 1.62 -4.84 22.26
CA GLN A 325 2.03 -5.95 23.12
C GLN A 325 3.49 -6.41 22.86
N LYS A 326 3.93 -6.42 21.60
CA LYS A 326 5.34 -6.70 21.26
C LYS A 326 6.30 -5.64 21.79
N LYS A 327 5.93 -4.35 21.68
CA LYS A 327 6.74 -3.25 22.23
C LYS A 327 6.78 -3.30 23.76
N LEU A 328 5.64 -3.55 24.41
CA LEU A 328 5.56 -3.78 25.85
C LEU A 328 6.45 -4.93 26.29
N SER A 329 6.29 -6.12 25.72
CA SER A 329 7.11 -7.30 26.08
C SER A 329 8.61 -7.09 25.83
N LYS A 330 9.00 -6.33 24.79
CA LYS A 330 10.40 -5.93 24.58
C LYS A 330 10.89 -4.99 25.68
N SER A 331 10.07 -4.01 26.07
CA SER A 331 10.37 -3.09 27.17
C SER A 331 10.45 -3.82 28.52
N GLU A 332 9.55 -4.76 28.79
CA GLU A 332 9.55 -5.59 30.01
C GLU A 332 10.81 -6.45 30.09
N LYS A 333 11.24 -7.06 28.98
CA LYS A 333 12.52 -7.80 28.91
C LYS A 333 13.72 -6.91 29.16
N GLN A 334 13.72 -5.68 28.63
CA GLN A 334 14.79 -4.72 28.93
C GLN A 334 14.79 -4.33 30.41
N PHE A 335 13.61 -4.07 30.98
CA PHE A 335 13.46 -3.73 32.39
C PHE A 335 13.90 -4.88 33.32
N SER A 336 13.56 -6.13 33.00
CA SER A 336 14.00 -7.28 33.78
C SER A 336 15.53 -7.45 33.76
N ILE A 337 16.18 -7.18 32.62
CA ILE A 337 17.65 -7.14 32.54
C ILE A 337 18.21 -6.05 33.46
N TYR A 338 17.65 -4.83 33.45
CA TYR A 338 18.10 -3.77 34.35
C TYR A 338 17.91 -4.13 35.83
N GLN A 339 16.80 -4.78 36.19
CA GLN A 339 16.58 -5.27 37.55
C GLN A 339 17.65 -6.29 37.97
N ILE A 340 18.01 -7.24 37.09
CA ILE A 340 19.07 -8.23 37.36
C ILE A 340 20.42 -7.53 37.57
N ILE A 341 20.75 -6.52 36.76
CA ILE A 341 21.98 -5.72 36.91
C ILE A 341 21.99 -4.97 38.25
N ILE A 342 20.87 -4.35 38.64
CA ILE A 342 20.78 -3.64 39.92
C ILE A 342 20.93 -4.61 41.09
N TRP A 343 20.22 -5.74 41.09
CA TRP A 343 20.31 -6.75 42.15
C TRP A 343 21.72 -7.34 42.27
N SER A 344 22.41 -7.58 41.15
CA SER A 344 23.80 -8.07 41.17
C SER A 344 24.77 -7.04 41.75
N ILE A 345 24.60 -5.74 41.46
CA ILE A 345 25.38 -4.65 42.08
C ILE A 345 25.13 -4.56 43.59
N VAL A 346 23.86 -4.64 44.02
CA VAL A 346 23.49 -4.61 45.44
C VAL A 346 24.09 -5.79 46.20
N ILE A 347 24.01 -7.00 45.64
CA ILE A 347 24.61 -8.21 46.24
C ILE A 347 26.13 -8.06 46.34
N LEU A 348 26.79 -7.54 45.30
CA LEU A 348 28.24 -7.31 45.32
C LEU A 348 28.64 -6.31 46.42
N ALA A 349 27.90 -5.22 46.56
CA ALA A 349 28.12 -4.23 47.62
C ALA A 349 27.96 -4.83 49.03
N LEU A 350 26.93 -5.66 49.23
CA LEU A 350 26.71 -6.39 50.49
C LEU A 350 27.84 -7.37 50.80
N LEU A 351 28.35 -8.10 49.81
CA LEU A 351 29.49 -9.02 49.96
C LEU A 351 30.78 -8.27 50.34
N ILE A 352 31.04 -7.10 49.72
CA ILE A 352 32.17 -6.24 50.07
C ILE A 352 32.03 -5.72 51.51
N MET A 353 30.84 -5.30 51.91
CA MET A 353 30.57 -4.84 53.27
C MET A 353 30.77 -5.95 54.31
N LEU A 354 30.24 -7.15 54.04
CA LEU A 354 30.44 -8.34 54.88
C LEU A 354 31.91 -8.70 55.02
N LYS A 355 32.68 -8.67 53.93
CA LYS A 355 34.12 -8.92 53.95
C LYS A 355 34.85 -7.90 54.84
N ARG A 356 34.52 -6.60 54.71
CA ARG A 356 35.08 -5.54 55.57
C ARG A 356 34.76 -5.77 57.05
N ILE A 357 33.54 -6.18 57.39
CA ILE A 357 33.14 -6.48 58.77
C ILE A 357 33.93 -7.68 59.32
N LEU A 358 34.09 -8.75 58.53
CA LEU A 358 34.86 -9.93 58.93
C LEU A 358 36.34 -9.61 59.12
N ASP A 359 36.94 -8.84 58.22
CA ASP A 359 38.33 -8.38 58.32
C ASP A 359 38.53 -7.48 59.55
N PHE A 360 37.57 -6.59 59.84
CA PHE A 360 37.57 -5.77 61.05
C PHE A 360 37.50 -6.61 62.33
N ARG A 361 36.58 -7.60 62.38
CA ARG A 361 36.46 -8.53 63.52
C ARG A 361 37.75 -9.34 63.73
N LYS A 362 38.38 -9.83 62.66
CA LYS A 362 39.67 -10.53 62.74
C LYS A 362 40.75 -9.62 63.33
N ARG A 363 40.90 -8.39 62.80
CA ARG A 363 41.88 -7.41 63.32
C ARG A 363 41.65 -7.10 64.80
N ASN A 364 40.39 -6.86 65.21
CA ASN A 364 40.06 -6.63 66.62
C ASN A 364 40.43 -7.82 67.50
N LYS A 365 40.15 -9.06 67.07
CA LYS A 365 40.52 -10.27 67.84
C LYS A 365 42.04 -10.37 68.01
N THR A 366 42.81 -10.09 66.96
CA THR A 366 44.29 -10.08 67.02
C THR A 366 44.81 -8.98 67.94
N LEU A 367 44.20 -7.79 67.93
CA LEU A 367 44.55 -6.68 68.83
C LEU A 367 44.27 -7.03 70.30
N THR A 368 43.09 -7.60 70.61
CA THR A 368 42.77 -8.05 71.97
C THR A 368 43.70 -9.14 72.48
N GLN A 369 44.16 -10.06 71.61
CA GLN A 369 45.15 -11.07 71.98
C GLN A 369 46.51 -10.44 72.28
N LYS A 370 46.97 -9.47 71.48
CA LYS A 370 48.23 -8.75 71.72
C LYS A 370 48.22 -7.90 73.00
N LEU A 371 47.11 -7.21 73.26
CA LEU A 371 46.94 -6.44 74.51
C LEU A 371 46.87 -7.36 75.73
N GLY A 372 46.21 -8.51 75.62
CA GLY A 372 46.18 -9.51 76.68
C GLY A 372 47.57 -10.07 77.01
N SER A 373 48.40 -10.35 76.00
CA SER A 373 49.79 -10.81 76.23
C SER A 373 50.71 -9.74 76.81
N GLN A 374 50.46 -8.45 76.55
CA GLN A 374 51.25 -7.34 77.11
C GLN A 374 50.87 -6.95 78.55
N LEU A 375 49.76 -7.47 79.07
CA LEU A 375 49.32 -7.27 80.47
C LEU A 375 49.72 -8.45 81.38
N THR A 376 50.25 -9.53 80.81
CA THR A 376 50.71 -10.73 81.51
C THR A 376 52.23 -10.86 81.63
N ASP A 377 52.97 -9.94 81.00
CA ASP A 377 54.39 -9.67 81.24
C ASP A 377 54.51 -8.42 82.12
#